data_AF-A0AAC9TT74-F1
#
_entry.id   AF-A0AAC9TT74-F1
#
_cell.length_a   1.000
_cell.length_b   1.000
_cell.length_c   1.000
_cell.angle_alpha   90.00
_cell.angle_beta   90.00
_cell.angle_gamma   90.00
#
_symmetry.space_group_name_H-M   'P 1'
#
loop_
_entity.id
_entity.type
_entity.pdbx_description
1 polymer ?
#
loop_
_entity_poly.entity_id
_entity_poly.type
_entity_poly.pdbx_seq_one_letter_code
_entity_poly.pdbx_strand_id
1 'polypeptide(L)' 'MKEIRFLLLLIFLVSCSSVKYVTVPMTKPPEIYKPNIINTEKDFLNEYKRSLMKISEWQNWYNIQTNRY' A
#
# COMPACT_ATOMS: atom_id res chain seq x y z
N MET A 1 -10.66 19.16 -43.98
CA MET A 1 -9.92 19.46 -42.72
C MET A 1 -10.73 19.19 -41.44
N LYS A 2 -12.05 19.50 -41.39
CA LYS A 2 -12.91 19.17 -40.23
C LYS A 2 -12.97 17.66 -39.94
N GLU A 3 -13.20 16.84 -40.95
CA GLU A 3 -13.28 15.37 -40.80
C GLU A 3 -12.01 14.75 -40.23
N ILE A 4 -10.84 15.20 -40.71
CA ILE A 4 -9.53 14.70 -40.23
C ILE A 4 -9.30 15.09 -38.76
N ARG A 5 -9.68 16.31 -38.36
CA ARG A 5 -9.62 16.74 -36.96
C ARG A 5 -10.55 15.91 -36.06
N PHE A 6 -11.73 15.58 -36.56
CA PHE A 6 -12.69 14.75 -35.84
C PHE A 6 -12.16 13.32 -35.63
N LEU A 7 -11.51 12.77 -36.67
CA LEU A 7 -10.87 11.45 -36.63
C LEU A 7 -9.71 11.40 -35.62
N LEU A 8 -8.88 12.44 -35.57
CA LEU A 8 -7.80 12.55 -34.58
C LEU A 8 -8.32 12.68 -33.14
N LEU A 9 -9.41 13.43 -32.93
CA LEU A 9 -10.09 13.53 -31.64
C LEU A 9 -10.64 12.18 -31.18
N LEU A 10 -11.26 11.42 -32.08
CA LEU A 10 -11.76 10.07 -31.79
C LEU A 10 -10.63 9.12 -31.37
N ILE A 11 -9.52 9.12 -32.09
CA ILE A 11 -8.35 8.27 -31.76
C ILE A 11 -7.77 8.65 -30.38
N PHE A 12 -7.73 9.95 -30.07
CA PHE A 12 -7.25 10.44 -28.76
C PHE A 12 -8.18 10.04 -27.61
N LEU A 13 -9.51 10.10 -27.82
CA LEU A 13 -10.48 9.72 -26.81
C LEU A 13 -10.48 8.20 -26.55
N VAL A 14 -10.35 7.38 -27.60
CA VAL A 14 -10.31 5.92 -27.45
C VAL A 14 -9.03 5.46 -26.75
N SER A 15 -7.89 6.11 -27.03
CA SER A 15 -6.60 5.78 -26.39
C SER A 15 -6.48 6.22 -24.91
N CYS A 16 -7.32 7.13 -24.44
CA CYS A 16 -7.34 7.57 -23.03
C CYS A 16 -8.06 6.59 -22.08
N SER A 17 -8.80 5.62 -22.60
CA SER A 17 -9.77 4.83 -21.81
C SER A 17 -9.31 3.44 -21.32
N SER A 18 -8.06 3.02 -21.56
CA SER A 18 -7.70 1.59 -21.44
C SER A 18 -6.57 1.22 -20.47
N VAL A 19 -6.38 1.94 -19.37
CA VAL A 19 -5.68 1.36 -18.22
C VAL A 19 -6.70 0.66 -17.31
N LYS A 20 -7.01 -0.59 -17.64
CA LYS A 20 -7.58 -1.52 -16.65
C LYS A 20 -6.49 -1.78 -15.60
N TYR A 21 -6.50 -1.00 -14.52
CA TYR A 21 -5.74 -1.38 -13.33
C TYR A 21 -6.33 -2.70 -12.85
N VAL A 22 -5.56 -3.79 -12.98
CA VAL A 22 -5.86 -5.02 -12.27
C VAL A 22 -5.66 -4.68 -10.80
N THR A 23 -6.74 -4.35 -10.10
CA THR A 23 -6.73 -4.15 -8.66
C THR A 23 -6.59 -5.52 -8.02
N VAL A 24 -5.35 -6.04 -7.96
CA VAL A 24 -5.06 -7.16 -7.08
C VAL A 24 -5.36 -6.66 -5.67
N PRO A 25 -6.34 -7.24 -4.96
CA PRO A 25 -6.65 -6.79 -3.62
C PRO A 25 -5.43 -7.02 -2.74
N MET A 26 -5.07 -6.03 -1.93
CA MET A 26 -3.99 -6.18 -0.97
C MET A 26 -4.29 -7.35 -0.03
N THR A 27 -3.26 -8.09 0.36
CA THR A 27 -3.43 -9.10 1.40
C THR A 27 -3.83 -8.43 2.72
N LYS A 28 -4.49 -9.16 3.63
CA LYS A 28 -4.92 -8.58 4.91
C LYS A 28 -3.71 -7.99 5.65
N PRO A 29 -3.77 -6.72 6.11
CA PRO A 29 -2.69 -6.13 6.88
C PRO A 29 -2.55 -6.82 8.25
N PRO A 30 -1.35 -6.72 8.88
CA PRO A 30 -1.18 -7.13 10.27
C PRO A 30 -2.17 -6.42 11.19
N GLU A 31 -2.41 -6.98 12.37
CA GLU A 31 -3.30 -6.36 13.35
C GLU A 31 -2.70 -5.07 13.93
N ILE A 32 -3.58 -4.13 14.30
CA ILE A 32 -3.15 -2.91 15.00
C ILE A 32 -2.54 -3.32 16.33
N TYR A 33 -1.27 -2.98 16.53
CA TYR A 33 -0.57 -3.26 17.77
C TYR A 33 -1.08 -2.36 18.90
N LYS A 34 -1.44 -2.98 20.02
CA LYS A 34 -1.82 -2.29 21.26
C LYS A 34 -0.77 -2.63 22.32
N PRO A 35 0.04 -1.66 22.78
CA PRO A 35 1.04 -1.90 23.80
C PRO A 35 0.40 -2.36 25.11
N ASN A 36 1.12 -3.20 25.87
CA ASN A 36 0.69 -3.58 27.21
C ASN A 36 0.98 -2.48 28.24
N ILE A 37 0.36 -2.59 29.41
CA ILE A 37 0.64 -1.69 30.54
C ILE A 37 2.09 -1.92 30.99
N ILE A 38 2.83 -0.82 31.15
CA ILE A 38 4.24 -0.83 31.56
C ILE A 38 4.30 -0.46 33.04
N ASN A 39 4.76 -1.39 33.88
CA ASN A 39 4.91 -1.18 35.32
C ASN A 39 6.38 -1.21 35.77
N THR A 40 7.25 -1.89 35.03
CA THR A 40 8.67 -2.03 35.35
C THR A 40 9.56 -1.68 34.16
N GLU A 41 10.84 -1.41 34.42
CA GLU A 41 11.85 -1.20 33.38
C GLU A 41 12.02 -2.44 32.46
N LYS A 42 11.88 -3.64 33.04
CA LYS A 42 11.87 -4.89 32.27
C LYS A 42 10.69 -4.94 31.31
N ASP A 43 9.50 -4.52 31.75
CA ASP A 43 8.31 -4.45 30.89
C ASP A 43 8.51 -3.43 29.78
N PHE A 44 9.10 -2.28 30.09
CA PHE A 44 9.46 -1.27 29.10
C PHE A 44 10.37 -1.85 28.01
N LEU A 45 11.46 -2.52 28.40
CA LEU A 45 12.39 -3.11 27.43
C LEU A 45 11.72 -4.19 26.57
N ASN A 46 10.82 -4.99 27.17
CA ASN A 46 10.09 -6.03 26.44
C ASN A 46 9.07 -5.43 25.47
N GLU A 47 8.31 -4.43 25.89
CA GLU A 47 7.35 -3.74 25.03
C GLU A 47 8.04 -2.94 23.92
N TYR A 48 9.22 -2.37 24.19
CA TYR A 48 10.05 -1.75 23.15
C TYR A 48 10.43 -2.77 22.06
N LYS A 49 10.96 -3.93 22.44
CA LYS A 49 11.31 -5.01 21.50
C LYS A 49 10.09 -5.47 20.70
N ARG A 50 8.95 -5.69 21.35
CA ARG A 50 7.70 -6.08 20.68
C ARG A 50 7.21 -5.03 19.70
N SER A 51 7.26 -3.75 20.08
CA SER A 51 6.87 -2.64 19.22
C SER A 51 7.72 -2.59 17.95
N LEU A 52 9.04 -2.77 18.07
CA LEU A 52 9.94 -2.84 16.90
C LEU A 52 9.60 -3.99 15.97
N MET A 53 9.33 -5.18 16.52
CA MET A 53 8.92 -6.34 15.71
C MET A 53 7.63 -6.04 14.93
N LYS A 54 6.64 -5.41 15.57
CA LYS A 54 5.37 -5.06 14.92
C LYS A 54 5.52 -3.99 13.86
N ILE A 55 6.36 -2.98 14.08
CA ILE A 55 6.69 -2.00 13.04
C ILE A 55 7.35 -2.69 11.83
N SER A 56 8.27 -3.62 12.07
CA SER A 56 8.91 -4.38 11.00
C SER A 56 7.93 -5.26 10.21
N GLU A 57 7.01 -5.95 10.89
CA GLU A 57 5.93 -6.72 10.24
C GLU A 57 5.09 -5.83 9.30
N TRP A 58 4.68 -4.65 9.78
CA TRP A 58 3.91 -3.69 9.00
C TRP A 58 4.69 -3.14 7.80
N GLN A 59 5.96 -2.77 8.00
CA GLN A 59 6.82 -2.27 6.92
C GLN A 59 7.01 -3.34 5.85
N ASN A 60 7.25 -4.59 6.25
CA ASN A 60 7.40 -5.69 5.33
C ASN A 60 6.12 -5.94 4.53
N TRP A 61 4.96 -5.97 5.19
CA TRP A 61 3.67 -6.09 4.51
C TRP A 61 3.48 -4.97 3.47
N TYR A 62 3.74 -3.71 3.84
CA TYR A 62 3.61 -2.57 2.95
C TYR A 62 4.55 -2.65 1.74
N ASN A 63 5.81 -3.03 1.96
CA ASN A 63 6.80 -3.20 0.90
C ASN A 63 6.35 -4.26 -0.12
N ILE A 64 5.78 -5.37 0.36
CA ILE A 64 5.20 -6.42 -0.47
C ILE A 64 4.07 -5.88 -1.35
N GLN A 65 3.14 -5.12 -0.77
CA GLN A 65 1.99 -4.60 -1.53
C GLN A 65 2.39 -3.53 -2.56
N THR A 66 3.52 -2.84 -2.33
CA THR A 66 3.96 -1.71 -3.18
C THR A 66 5.11 -2.06 -4.11
N ASN A 67 5.54 -3.33 -4.15
CA ASN A 67 6.70 -3.80 -4.93
C ASN A 67 7.97 -2.98 -4.65
N ARG A 68 8.18 -2.56 -3.39
CA ARG A 68 9.38 -1.87 -2.92
C ARG A 68 10.27 -2.86 -2.19
N TYR A 69 10.97 -3.71 -2.94
CA TYR A 69 11.94 -4.68 -2.45
C TYR A 69 13.36 -4.27 -2.81
#